data_AF-A0A935MVZ4-F1
#
_entry.id   AF-A0A935MVZ4-F1
#
_cell.length_a   1.000
_cell.length_b   1.000
_cell.length_c   1.000
_cell.angle_alpha   90.00
_cell.angle_beta   90.00
_cell.angle_gamma   90.00
#
_symmetry.space_group_name_H-M   'P 1'
#
loop_
_entity.id
_entity.type
_entity.pdbx_description
1 polymer ?
#
loop_
_entity_poly.entity_id
_entity_poly.type
_entity_poly.pdbx_seq_one_letter_code
_entity_poly.pdbx_strand_id
1 'polypeptide(L)'
;MSISPIYTAYWEYVEKVKEFVRTRGKSIVEEGSEANAVTRIYKCMGLSYTSLYGIIARPAYHDHSDMITEIQTYLQNVKTINAWNEDEVVAVTKSILNHYLGVPPTEVVVDGKKYTPKEYLTNYLKLNVDDYVDVVSYLQQPYWQQVEYEVPDNWWHNKDYYNIPLDDFMKVLKNAIKNGYTLAIGGDVSEAGYDSWTKCAMVPTFDIPSEFIDENSRQFRFSNETTNR
;
A
#
# COMPACT_ATOMS: atom_id res chain seq x y z
N MET A 1 17.31 -14.19 -2.38
CA MET A 1 17.43 -12.74 -2.09
C MET A 1 16.02 -12.18 -2.01
N SER A 2 15.65 -11.50 -0.92
CA SER A 2 14.31 -10.93 -0.71
C SER A 2 14.26 -9.47 -1.15
N ILE A 3 13.11 -9.03 -1.68
CA ILE A 3 12.88 -7.62 -2.03
C ILE A 3 12.84 -6.77 -0.75
N SER A 4 13.36 -5.55 -0.80
CA SER A 4 13.33 -4.61 0.34
C SER A 4 11.99 -3.87 0.41
N PRO A 5 11.13 -4.15 1.40
CA PRO A 5 9.91 -3.36 1.60
C PRO A 5 10.24 -1.92 2.04
N ILE A 6 11.38 -1.71 2.70
CA ILE A 6 11.83 -0.39 3.18
C ILE A 6 12.21 0.53 2.03
N TYR A 7 12.74 -0.02 0.93
CA TYR A 7 12.95 0.77 -0.28
C TYR A 7 11.64 1.35 -0.80
N THR A 8 10.60 0.53 -0.84
CA THR A 8 9.26 0.94 -1.30
C THR A 8 8.62 1.93 -0.34
N ALA A 9 8.64 1.62 0.96
CA ALA A 9 8.06 2.47 2.01
C ALA A 9 8.71 3.87 2.04
N TYR A 10 10.04 3.96 1.89
CA TYR A 10 10.74 5.24 1.82
C TYR A 10 10.16 6.14 0.72
N TRP A 11 10.03 5.61 -0.49
CA TRP A 11 9.53 6.39 -1.62
C TRP A 11 8.03 6.66 -1.51
N GLU A 12 7.27 5.77 -0.86
CA GLU A 12 5.86 5.99 -0.58
C GLU A 12 5.64 7.17 0.37
N TYR A 13 6.40 7.28 1.46
CA TYR A 13 6.34 8.45 2.33
C TYR A 13 6.70 9.74 1.58
N VAL A 14 7.71 9.70 0.70
CA VAL A 14 8.09 10.87 -0.11
C VAL A 14 6.94 11.32 -0.99
N GLU A 15 6.24 10.40 -1.67
CA GLU A 15 5.11 10.76 -2.54
C GLU A 15 3.88 11.24 -1.74
N LYS A 16 3.57 10.63 -0.60
CA LYS A 16 2.54 11.12 0.33
C LYS A 16 2.80 12.53 0.83
N VAL A 17 4.05 12.85 1.13
CA VAL A 17 4.44 14.20 1.57
C VAL A 17 4.27 15.23 0.45
N LYS A 18 4.59 14.88 -0.80
CA LYS A 18 4.29 15.75 -1.95
C LYS A 18 2.79 16.03 -2.02
N GLU A 19 1.95 15.01 -1.87
CA GLU A 19 0.51 15.20 -1.91
C GLU A 19 -0.01 16.02 -0.72
N PHE A 20 0.55 15.80 0.48
CA PHE A 20 0.29 16.66 1.64
C PHE A 20 0.56 18.14 1.32
N VAL A 21 1.69 18.46 0.68
CA VAL A 21 2.02 19.84 0.30
C VAL A 21 1.05 20.38 -0.75
N ARG A 22 0.80 19.62 -1.82
CA ARG A 22 -0.09 20.02 -2.93
C ARG A 22 -1.52 20.30 -2.47
N THR A 23 -2.00 19.47 -1.56
CA THR A 23 -3.34 19.60 -0.97
C THR A 23 -3.40 20.58 0.20
N ARG A 24 -2.26 21.17 0.58
CA ARG A 24 -2.10 22.05 1.75
C ARG A 24 -2.57 21.41 3.05
N GLY A 25 -2.16 20.17 3.26
CA GLY A 25 -2.39 19.38 4.45
C GLY A 25 -3.80 18.84 4.60
N LYS A 26 -4.47 18.54 3.47
CA LYS A 26 -5.71 17.74 3.45
C LYS A 26 -5.41 16.26 3.29
N SER A 27 -4.43 15.89 2.47
CA SER A 27 -3.94 14.51 2.40
C SER A 27 -3.27 14.13 3.71
N ILE A 28 -3.45 12.88 4.13
CA ILE A 28 -2.88 12.33 5.35
C ILE A 28 -1.51 11.71 5.04
N VAL A 29 -0.59 11.75 6.00
CA VAL A 29 0.71 11.05 5.92
C VAL A 29 0.79 10.09 7.10
N GLU A 30 0.46 8.83 6.80
CA GLU A 30 0.46 7.69 7.72
C GLU A 30 1.14 6.49 7.05
N GLU A 31 1.22 5.37 7.76
CA GLU A 31 1.99 4.19 7.37
C GLU A 31 1.27 3.31 6.33
N GLY A 32 -0.07 3.29 6.33
CA GLY A 32 -0.91 2.45 5.48
C GLY A 32 -1.03 2.93 4.03
N SER A 33 -1.26 2.02 3.09
CA SER A 33 -1.51 2.36 1.67
C SER A 33 -2.14 1.17 0.95
N GLU A 34 -2.60 1.40 -0.28
CA GLU A 34 -3.16 0.37 -1.14
C GLU A 34 -2.09 -0.53 -1.78
N ALA A 35 -2.46 -1.75 -2.17
CA ALA A 35 -1.53 -2.70 -2.78
C ALA A 35 -0.85 -2.17 -4.06
N ASN A 36 -1.56 -1.37 -4.85
CA ASN A 36 -1.05 -0.73 -6.06
C ASN A 36 -0.13 0.47 -5.82
N ALA A 37 0.06 0.90 -4.56
CA ALA A 37 1.18 1.77 -4.22
C ALA A 37 2.52 1.08 -4.54
N VAL A 38 2.62 -0.23 -4.31
CA VAL A 38 3.85 -0.99 -4.59
C VAL A 38 4.18 -0.95 -6.09
N THR A 39 3.22 -1.25 -6.96
CA THR A 39 3.42 -1.23 -8.42
C THR A 39 3.69 0.18 -8.93
N ARG A 40 2.99 1.21 -8.40
CA ARG A 40 3.24 2.63 -8.70
C ARG A 40 4.67 3.03 -8.35
N ILE A 41 5.13 2.71 -7.14
CA ILE A 41 6.49 3.02 -6.69
C ILE A 41 7.53 2.25 -7.53
N TYR A 42 7.29 0.98 -7.85
CA TYR A 42 8.20 0.20 -8.69
C TYR A 42 8.34 0.80 -10.09
N LYS A 43 7.24 1.27 -10.69
CA LYS A 43 7.27 1.96 -11.98
C LYS A 43 8.14 3.22 -11.94
N CYS A 44 7.98 4.01 -10.88
CA CYS A 44 8.63 5.33 -10.75
C CYS A 44 10.07 5.27 -10.24
N MET A 45 10.38 4.32 -9.34
CA MET A 45 11.62 4.28 -8.56
C MET A 45 12.37 2.95 -8.69
N GLY A 46 11.76 1.91 -9.25
CA GLY A 46 12.32 0.55 -9.24
C GLY A 46 12.24 -0.09 -7.86
N LEU A 47 13.11 -1.05 -7.59
CA LEU A 47 13.20 -1.71 -6.29
C LEU A 47 14.64 -2.09 -5.94
N SER A 48 14.84 -2.42 -4.66
CA SER A 48 16.09 -2.98 -4.14
C SER A 48 15.83 -4.28 -3.37
N TYR A 49 16.86 -4.90 -2.82
CA TYR A 49 16.77 -6.12 -2.01
C TYR A 49 17.22 -5.91 -0.57
N THR A 50 16.65 -6.67 0.36
CA THR A 50 16.76 -6.43 1.81
C THR A 50 18.20 -6.38 2.29
N SER A 51 19.07 -7.28 1.80
CA SER A 51 20.46 -7.33 2.24
C SER A 51 21.33 -6.17 1.74
N LEU A 52 20.84 -5.34 0.83
CA LEU A 52 21.47 -4.08 0.42
C LEU A 52 20.86 -2.87 1.14
N TYR A 53 19.55 -2.90 1.37
CA TYR A 53 18.83 -1.80 2.01
C TYR A 53 17.64 -2.34 2.81
N GLY A 54 17.52 -1.96 4.07
CA GLY A 54 16.48 -2.47 4.99
C GLY A 54 16.90 -3.63 5.89
N ILE A 55 18.21 -3.85 6.09
CA ILE A 55 18.68 -4.70 7.20
C ILE A 55 18.48 -3.95 8.52
N ILE A 56 17.93 -4.62 9.53
CA ILE A 56 17.85 -4.11 10.91
C ILE A 56 18.88 -4.83 11.78
N ALA A 57 19.68 -4.06 12.52
CA ALA A 57 20.58 -4.58 13.53
C ALA A 57 19.94 -4.56 14.93
N ARG A 58 18.90 -5.38 15.14
CA ARG A 58 18.06 -5.43 16.37
C ARG A 58 17.31 -4.10 16.67
N PRO A 59 16.02 -4.13 17.04
CA PRO A 59 15.13 -5.29 17.15
C PRO A 59 14.88 -5.99 15.80
N ALA A 60 14.26 -7.17 15.82
CA ALA A 60 14.08 -8.03 14.63
C ALA A 60 12.92 -7.58 13.70
N TYR A 61 12.34 -6.41 13.96
CA TYR A 61 11.23 -5.84 13.20
C TYR A 61 11.41 -4.32 13.06
N HIS A 62 10.82 -3.75 12.02
CA HIS A 62 10.82 -2.31 11.80
C HIS A 62 9.81 -1.66 12.74
N ASP A 63 10.24 -0.65 13.48
CA ASP A 63 9.39 0.23 14.25
C ASP A 63 9.54 1.64 13.68
N HIS A 64 8.45 2.16 13.14
CA HIS A 64 8.41 3.46 12.47
C HIS A 64 7.76 4.53 13.37
N SER A 65 7.40 4.22 14.62
CA SER A 65 6.62 5.10 15.49
C SER A 65 7.28 6.46 15.70
N ASP A 66 8.58 6.48 16.00
CA ASP A 66 9.33 7.72 16.20
C ASP A 66 9.50 8.49 14.88
N MET A 67 9.79 7.76 13.80
CA MET A 67 9.96 8.33 12.46
C MET A 67 8.68 9.02 11.97
N ILE A 68 7.52 8.35 12.08
CA ILE A 68 6.25 8.92 11.64
C ILE A 68 5.82 10.09 12.52
N THR A 69 6.06 10.01 13.84
CA THR A 69 5.82 11.11 14.78
C THR A 69 6.63 12.35 14.41
N GLU A 70 7.90 12.19 14.07
CA GLU A 70 8.78 13.29 13.67
C GLU A 70 8.34 13.91 12.34
N ILE A 71 8.02 13.09 11.34
CA ILE A 71 7.48 13.54 10.04
C ILE A 71 6.18 14.34 10.26
N GLN A 72 5.21 13.78 10.99
CA GLN A 72 3.93 14.44 11.23
C GLN A 72 4.08 15.74 12.02
N THR A 73 4.97 15.79 13.01
CA THR A 73 5.29 17.01 13.77
C THR A 73 5.84 18.10 12.84
N TYR A 74 6.77 17.73 11.95
CA TYR A 74 7.31 18.65 10.95
C TYR A 74 6.22 19.17 10.00
N LEU A 75 5.39 18.28 9.44
CA LEU A 75 4.31 18.64 8.53
C LEU A 75 3.24 19.53 9.20
N GLN A 76 2.95 19.30 10.48
CA GLN A 76 2.06 20.16 11.26
C GLN A 76 2.65 21.56 11.48
N ASN A 77 3.97 21.67 11.66
CA ASN A 77 4.64 22.97 11.70
C ASN A 77 4.55 23.66 10.33
N VAL A 78 4.84 22.96 9.22
CA VAL A 78 4.67 23.46 7.84
C VAL A 78 3.29 24.08 7.63
N LYS A 79 2.24 23.40 8.10
CA LYS A 79 0.85 23.89 8.04
C LYS A 79 0.65 25.16 8.87
N THR A 80 1.17 25.18 10.10
CA THR A 80 1.06 26.32 11.04
C THR A 80 1.71 27.59 10.49
N ILE A 81 2.90 27.46 9.87
CA ILE A 81 3.67 28.60 9.34
C ILE A 81 3.41 28.86 7.84
N ASN A 82 2.52 28.09 7.21
CA ASN A 82 2.16 28.21 5.80
C ASN A 82 3.36 28.06 4.81
N ALA A 83 4.30 27.14 5.12
CA ALA A 83 5.53 26.91 4.36
C ALA A 83 5.40 25.79 3.30
N TRP A 84 4.57 26.03 2.27
CA TRP A 84 4.18 25.00 1.27
C TRP A 84 5.17 24.80 0.11
N ASN A 85 6.47 25.01 0.31
CA ASN A 85 7.46 24.72 -0.73
C ASN A 85 7.69 23.21 -0.82
N GLU A 86 7.25 22.56 -1.91
CA GLU A 86 7.34 21.10 -2.08
C GLU A 86 8.78 20.59 -1.98
N ASP A 87 9.73 21.26 -2.65
CA ASP A 87 11.13 20.83 -2.66
C ASP A 87 11.78 20.89 -1.28
N GLU A 88 11.54 21.97 -0.52
CA GLU A 88 12.06 22.12 0.84
C GLU A 88 11.44 21.09 1.81
N VAL A 89 10.12 20.92 1.75
CA VAL A 89 9.40 19.97 2.62
C VAL A 89 9.81 18.54 2.34
N VAL A 90 9.97 18.18 1.06
CA VAL A 90 10.48 16.87 0.66
C VAL A 90 11.93 16.70 1.10
N ALA A 91 12.79 17.71 0.97
CA ALA A 91 14.19 17.62 1.39
C ALA A 91 14.35 17.38 2.90
N VAL A 92 13.59 18.10 3.73
CA VAL A 92 13.59 17.89 5.19
C VAL A 92 13.04 16.50 5.52
N THR A 93 11.92 16.11 4.92
CA THR A 93 11.33 14.78 5.16
C THR A 93 12.30 13.65 4.76
N LYS A 94 13.00 13.78 3.62
CA LYS A 94 14.03 12.82 3.24
C LYS A 94 15.19 12.77 4.23
N SER A 95 15.53 13.89 4.88
CA SER A 95 16.55 13.91 5.92
C SER A 95 16.12 13.12 7.15
N ILE A 96 14.85 13.23 7.56
CA ILE A 96 14.24 12.41 8.61
C ILE A 96 14.28 10.93 8.19
N LEU A 97 13.72 10.59 7.02
CA LEU A 97 13.72 9.22 6.50
C LEU A 97 15.14 8.63 6.41
N ASN A 98 16.12 9.41 5.97
CA ASN A 98 17.51 8.97 5.88
C ASN A 98 18.12 8.67 7.26
N HIS A 99 17.71 9.38 8.31
CA HIS A 99 18.15 9.11 9.68
C HIS A 99 17.65 7.75 10.18
N TYR A 100 16.37 7.43 9.94
CA TYR A 100 15.75 6.20 10.44
C TYR A 100 15.96 4.98 9.53
N LEU A 101 15.88 5.16 8.21
CA LEU A 101 15.87 4.08 7.22
C LEU A 101 17.17 3.97 6.41
N GLY A 102 18.05 4.98 6.51
CA GLY A 102 19.20 5.14 5.63
C GLY A 102 18.86 5.78 4.29
N VAL A 103 19.88 6.03 3.47
CA VAL A 103 19.70 6.57 2.12
C VAL A 103 19.41 5.43 1.15
N PRO A 104 18.32 5.47 0.37
CA PRO A 104 18.04 4.46 -0.64
C PRO A 104 19.19 4.36 -1.66
N PRO A 105 19.63 3.14 -2.00
CA PRO A 105 20.72 2.94 -2.96
C PRO A 105 20.30 3.40 -4.37
N THR A 106 21.24 4.01 -5.08
CA THR A 106 21.10 4.37 -6.51
C THR A 106 21.61 3.29 -7.45
N GLU A 107 22.32 2.30 -6.91
CA GLU A 107 22.84 1.12 -7.62
C GLU A 107 22.48 -0.16 -6.86
N VAL A 108 22.15 -1.21 -7.58
CA VAL A 108 21.85 -2.56 -7.09
C VAL A 108 22.88 -3.50 -7.71
N VAL A 109 23.61 -4.26 -6.87
CA VAL A 109 24.69 -5.14 -7.33
C VAL A 109 24.30 -6.59 -7.14
N VAL A 110 24.16 -7.33 -8.25
CA VAL A 110 23.81 -8.75 -8.22
C VAL A 110 24.74 -9.52 -9.15
N ASP A 111 25.32 -10.61 -8.64
CA ASP A 111 26.31 -11.44 -9.34
C ASP A 111 27.47 -10.64 -9.96
N GLY A 112 27.94 -9.61 -9.24
CA GLY A 112 29.01 -8.73 -9.68
C GLY A 112 28.63 -7.73 -10.78
N LYS A 113 27.36 -7.69 -11.20
CA LYS A 113 26.83 -6.71 -12.17
C LYS A 113 26.07 -5.60 -11.45
N LYS A 114 26.22 -4.38 -11.96
CA LYS A 114 25.53 -3.20 -11.47
C LYS A 114 24.27 -2.93 -12.30
N TYR A 115 23.20 -2.57 -11.62
CA TYR A 115 21.94 -2.12 -12.19
C TYR A 115 21.48 -0.87 -11.43
N THR A 116 20.77 0.04 -12.08
CA THR A 116 19.89 0.95 -11.34
C THR A 116 18.72 0.17 -10.73
N PRO A 117 18.03 0.67 -9.69
CA PRO A 117 16.83 0.02 -9.14
C PRO A 117 15.75 -0.31 -10.18
N LYS A 118 15.62 0.53 -11.23
CA LYS A 118 14.70 0.28 -12.35
C LYS A 118 15.18 -0.84 -13.26
N GLU A 119 16.45 -0.83 -13.64
CA GLU A 119 17.02 -1.93 -14.44
C GLU A 119 17.02 -3.24 -13.66
N TYR A 120 17.15 -3.21 -12.33
CA TYR A 120 17.02 -4.41 -11.51
C TYR A 120 15.61 -5.01 -11.60
N LEU A 121 14.57 -4.17 -11.56
CA LEU A 121 13.17 -4.59 -11.79
C LEU A 121 12.98 -5.19 -13.20
N THR A 122 13.40 -4.48 -14.25
CA THR A 122 13.05 -4.86 -15.64
C THR A 122 14.02 -5.85 -16.27
N ASN A 123 15.32 -5.70 -16.05
CA ASN A 123 16.35 -6.46 -16.77
C ASN A 123 16.75 -7.72 -16.01
N TYR A 124 16.84 -7.63 -14.67
CA TYR A 124 17.21 -8.77 -13.83
C TYR A 124 15.99 -9.58 -13.39
N LEU A 125 15.01 -8.96 -12.72
CA LEU A 125 13.80 -9.65 -12.25
C LEU A 125 12.78 -9.90 -13.37
N LYS A 126 12.84 -9.11 -14.45
CA LYS A 126 11.93 -9.22 -15.61
C LYS A 126 10.46 -9.11 -15.23
N LEU A 127 10.16 -8.25 -14.25
CA LEU A 127 8.81 -7.94 -13.84
C LEU A 127 8.28 -6.77 -14.67
N ASN A 128 7.12 -6.98 -15.30
CA ASN A 128 6.34 -5.89 -15.87
C ASN A 128 5.21 -5.53 -14.90
N VAL A 129 5.28 -4.34 -14.31
CA VAL A 129 4.25 -3.88 -13.36
C VAL A 129 2.90 -3.61 -14.03
N ASP A 130 2.88 -3.43 -15.35
CA ASP A 130 1.65 -3.23 -16.13
C ASP A 130 0.88 -4.54 -16.38
N ASP A 131 1.43 -5.71 -16.02
CA ASP A 131 0.75 -7.00 -16.08
C ASP A 131 -0.18 -7.24 -14.86
N TYR A 132 -0.15 -6.35 -13.86
CA TYR A 132 -0.96 -6.43 -12.65
C TYR A 132 -2.17 -5.51 -12.77
N VAL A 133 -3.33 -5.99 -12.34
CA VAL A 133 -4.59 -5.23 -12.35
C VAL A 133 -5.23 -5.23 -10.97
N ASP A 134 -5.84 -4.11 -10.61
CA ASP A 134 -6.60 -3.98 -9.37
C ASP A 134 -8.09 -4.24 -9.64
N VAL A 135 -8.73 -4.99 -8.74
CA VAL A 135 -10.12 -5.39 -8.88
C VAL A 135 -10.83 -5.16 -7.55
N VAL A 136 -11.98 -4.48 -7.60
CA VAL A 136 -12.88 -4.27 -6.44
C VAL A 136 -14.26 -4.82 -6.74
N SER A 137 -15.06 -4.95 -5.70
CA SER A 137 -16.46 -5.38 -5.80
C SER A 137 -17.28 -4.70 -4.71
N TYR A 138 -17.98 -3.64 -5.11
CA TYR A 138 -18.84 -2.81 -4.26
C TYR A 138 -19.88 -2.05 -5.09
N LEU A 139 -21.01 -1.72 -4.46
CA LEU A 139 -22.19 -1.14 -5.10
C LEU A 139 -22.14 0.40 -5.21
N GLN A 140 -21.11 1.05 -4.65
CA GLN A 140 -20.99 2.52 -4.64
C GLN A 140 -20.63 3.11 -6.00
N GLN A 141 -20.06 2.31 -6.89
CA GLN A 141 -19.68 2.72 -8.25
C GLN A 141 -20.27 1.76 -9.29
N PRO A 142 -20.42 2.16 -10.56
CA PRO A 142 -20.90 1.28 -11.62
C PRO A 142 -19.99 0.08 -11.84
N TYR A 143 -20.60 -1.07 -12.15
CA TYR A 143 -19.85 -2.26 -12.59
C TYR A 143 -19.35 -2.14 -14.02
N TRP A 144 -18.34 -2.96 -14.34
CA TRP A 144 -17.72 -3.08 -15.66
C TRP A 144 -17.03 -1.81 -16.13
N GLN A 145 -16.55 -1.03 -15.17
CA GLN A 145 -15.81 0.21 -15.36
C GLN A 145 -14.57 0.22 -14.48
N GLN A 146 -13.60 1.02 -14.90
CA GLN A 146 -12.51 1.46 -14.03
C GLN A 146 -13.02 2.60 -13.15
N VAL A 147 -12.89 2.45 -11.84
CA VAL A 147 -13.45 3.37 -10.84
C VAL A 147 -12.44 3.67 -9.74
N GLU A 148 -12.72 4.72 -8.97
CA GLU A 148 -11.93 5.06 -7.80
C GLU A 148 -12.39 4.29 -6.58
N TYR A 149 -11.49 3.52 -5.94
CA TYR A 149 -11.77 3.01 -4.60
C TYR A 149 -11.58 4.14 -3.58
N GLU A 150 -12.67 4.79 -3.20
CA GLU A 150 -12.67 6.00 -2.37
C GLU A 150 -12.44 5.67 -0.88
N VAL A 151 -11.18 5.37 -0.55
CA VAL A 151 -10.71 5.17 0.83
C VAL A 151 -9.50 6.07 1.12
N PRO A 152 -9.23 6.41 2.40
CA PRO A 152 -8.12 7.29 2.76
C PRO A 152 -6.75 6.82 2.23
N ASP A 153 -6.53 5.50 2.17
CA ASP A 153 -5.28 4.90 1.70
C ASP A 153 -5.06 5.07 0.18
N ASN A 154 -6.12 5.28 -0.61
CA ASN A 154 -6.05 5.66 -2.02
C ASN A 154 -5.88 7.18 -2.17
N TRP A 155 -4.89 7.74 -1.47
CA TRP A 155 -4.66 9.18 -1.36
C TRP A 155 -4.33 9.87 -2.70
N TRP A 156 -3.91 9.12 -3.71
CA TRP A 156 -3.63 9.63 -5.06
C TRP A 156 -4.81 9.47 -6.02
N HIS A 157 -5.97 9.06 -5.51
CA HIS A 157 -7.23 8.97 -6.24
C HIS A 157 -7.13 8.10 -7.49
N ASN A 158 -6.50 6.92 -7.37
CA ASN A 158 -6.38 5.98 -8.48
C ASN A 158 -7.77 5.52 -8.93
N LYS A 159 -8.01 5.58 -10.24
CA LYS A 159 -9.27 5.17 -10.88
C LYS A 159 -9.16 3.87 -11.66
N ASP A 160 -8.01 3.20 -11.62
CA ASP A 160 -7.75 2.05 -12.47
C ASP A 160 -8.29 0.73 -11.90
N TYR A 161 -9.07 0.76 -10.81
CA TYR A 161 -9.69 -0.43 -10.22
C TYR A 161 -10.87 -0.90 -11.09
N TYR A 162 -10.82 -2.14 -11.57
CA TYR A 162 -11.96 -2.75 -12.24
C TYR A 162 -13.02 -3.13 -11.21
N ASN A 163 -14.18 -2.46 -11.24
CA ASN A 163 -15.31 -2.83 -10.38
C ASN A 163 -16.18 -3.89 -11.06
N ILE A 164 -16.33 -5.04 -10.40
CA ILE A 164 -17.11 -6.17 -10.92
C ILE A 164 -18.08 -6.74 -9.88
N PRO A 165 -19.18 -7.38 -10.29
CA PRO A 165 -20.12 -8.01 -9.37
C PRO A 165 -19.46 -9.07 -8.49
N LEU A 166 -19.98 -9.24 -7.27
CA LEU A 166 -19.42 -10.17 -6.28
C LEU A 166 -19.15 -11.59 -6.82
N ASP A 167 -20.10 -12.15 -7.56
CA ASP A 167 -19.95 -13.49 -8.14
C ASP A 167 -18.76 -13.58 -9.09
N ASP A 168 -18.51 -12.55 -9.88
CA ASP A 168 -17.39 -12.50 -10.81
C ASP A 168 -16.07 -12.24 -10.10
N PHE A 169 -16.07 -11.39 -9.06
CA PHE A 169 -14.93 -11.23 -8.16
C PHE A 169 -14.49 -12.57 -7.55
N MET A 170 -15.44 -13.35 -7.02
CA MET A 170 -15.15 -14.68 -6.47
C MET A 170 -14.66 -15.68 -7.54
N LYS A 171 -15.16 -15.58 -8.78
CA LYS A 171 -14.65 -16.39 -9.90
C LYS A 171 -13.21 -16.01 -10.25
N VAL A 172 -12.87 -14.73 -10.30
CA VAL A 172 -11.51 -14.25 -10.57
C VAL A 172 -10.54 -14.80 -9.53
N LEU A 173 -10.85 -14.67 -8.23
CA LEU A 173 -10.00 -15.20 -7.14
C LEU A 173 -9.78 -16.71 -7.29
N LYS A 174 -10.87 -17.49 -7.45
CA LYS A 174 -10.79 -18.95 -7.59
C LYS A 174 -10.02 -19.36 -8.85
N ASN A 175 -10.21 -18.65 -9.95
CA ASN A 175 -9.54 -18.94 -11.21
C ASN A 175 -8.04 -18.64 -11.12
N ALA A 176 -7.64 -17.51 -10.54
CA ALA A 176 -6.23 -17.17 -10.34
C ALA A 176 -5.50 -18.27 -9.55
N ILE A 177 -6.05 -18.68 -8.41
CA ILE A 177 -5.46 -19.75 -7.57
C ILE A 177 -5.38 -21.07 -8.32
N LYS A 178 -6.46 -21.48 -9.01
CA LYS A 178 -6.48 -22.74 -9.79
C LYS A 178 -5.45 -22.78 -10.92
N ASN A 179 -5.10 -21.63 -11.46
CA ASN A 179 -4.09 -21.51 -12.52
C ASN A 179 -2.67 -21.24 -11.97
N GLY A 180 -2.46 -21.35 -10.66
CA GLY A 180 -1.14 -21.26 -10.04
C GLY A 180 -0.66 -19.84 -9.72
N TYR A 181 -1.55 -18.84 -9.78
CA TYR A 181 -1.24 -17.47 -9.37
C TYR A 181 -1.48 -17.27 -7.86
N THR A 182 -0.77 -16.31 -7.29
CA THR A 182 -1.05 -15.73 -5.97
C THR A 182 -1.73 -14.37 -6.13
N LEU A 183 -2.33 -13.86 -5.05
CA LEU A 183 -3.07 -12.59 -5.05
C LEU A 183 -2.59 -11.69 -3.90
N ALA A 184 -2.53 -10.38 -4.13
CA ALA A 184 -2.61 -9.41 -3.06
C ALA A 184 -4.10 -9.20 -2.75
N ILE A 185 -4.51 -9.36 -1.49
CA ILE A 185 -5.90 -9.23 -1.08
C ILE A 185 -6.01 -8.26 0.09
N GLY A 186 -6.82 -7.22 -0.09
CA GLY A 186 -7.24 -6.31 0.97
C GLY A 186 -8.57 -6.79 1.56
N GLY A 187 -8.71 -6.67 2.88
CA GLY A 187 -9.93 -6.99 3.59
C GLY A 187 -9.83 -6.50 5.03
N ASP A 188 -10.99 -6.31 5.67
CA ASP A 188 -11.03 -5.92 7.06
C ASP A 188 -10.56 -7.07 7.96
N VAL A 189 -9.63 -6.77 8.87
CA VAL A 189 -9.05 -7.73 9.83
C VAL A 189 -9.40 -7.36 11.28
N SER A 190 -10.27 -6.39 11.50
CA SER A 190 -10.76 -5.98 12.82
C SER A 190 -11.99 -6.78 13.29
N GLU A 191 -12.47 -7.70 12.44
CA GLU A 191 -13.63 -8.55 12.69
C GLU A 191 -13.42 -9.56 13.82
N ALA A 192 -14.47 -9.82 14.60
CA ALA A 192 -14.44 -10.81 15.70
C ALA A 192 -14.14 -12.25 15.22
N GLY A 193 -14.28 -12.49 13.92
CA GLY A 193 -13.96 -13.75 13.26
C GLY A 193 -12.49 -13.94 12.91
N TYR A 194 -11.66 -12.90 13.04
CA TYR A 194 -10.22 -12.97 12.78
C TYR A 194 -9.44 -13.18 14.07
N ASP A 195 -8.63 -14.24 14.11
CA ASP A 195 -7.71 -14.52 15.20
C ASP A 195 -6.26 -14.47 14.69
N SER A 196 -5.53 -13.45 15.11
CA SER A 196 -4.13 -13.22 14.73
C SER A 196 -3.15 -14.22 15.35
N TRP A 197 -3.51 -14.87 16.47
CA TRP A 197 -2.67 -15.89 17.10
C TRP A 197 -2.72 -17.21 16.33
N THR A 198 -3.92 -17.66 15.96
CA THR A 198 -4.10 -18.88 15.16
C THR A 198 -4.00 -18.65 13.66
N LYS A 199 -3.98 -17.39 13.22
CA LYS A 199 -3.96 -16.97 11.81
C LYS A 199 -5.17 -17.51 11.04
N CYS A 200 -6.33 -17.49 11.67
CA CYS A 200 -7.57 -18.01 11.14
C CYS A 200 -8.57 -16.86 10.95
N ALA A 201 -9.32 -16.90 9.85
CA ALA A 201 -10.47 -16.05 9.63
C ALA A 201 -11.69 -16.95 9.39
N MET A 202 -12.76 -16.74 10.15
CA MET A 202 -14.01 -17.46 10.01
C MET A 202 -15.20 -16.53 10.27
N VAL A 203 -16.37 -16.88 9.77
CA VAL A 203 -17.62 -16.19 10.12
C VAL A 203 -18.15 -16.82 11.42
N PRO A 204 -18.21 -16.08 12.54
CA PRO A 204 -18.73 -16.63 13.80
C PRO A 204 -20.22 -16.97 13.71
N THR A 205 -20.69 -17.92 14.51
CA THR A 205 -22.11 -18.35 14.49
C THR A 205 -23.09 -17.29 14.97
N PHE A 206 -22.62 -16.27 15.69
CA PHE A 206 -23.42 -15.12 16.12
C PHE A 206 -23.43 -13.99 15.08
N ASP A 207 -22.61 -14.11 14.04
CA ASP A 207 -22.59 -13.17 12.93
C ASP A 207 -23.63 -13.57 11.85
N ILE A 208 -23.70 -12.81 10.75
CA ILE A 208 -24.58 -13.13 9.62
C ILE A 208 -24.27 -14.55 9.10
N PRO A 209 -25.27 -15.44 8.97
CA PRO A 209 -25.04 -16.76 8.40
C PRO A 209 -24.45 -16.67 7.01
N SER A 210 -23.49 -17.55 6.69
CA SER A 210 -22.74 -17.49 5.42
C SER A 210 -23.62 -17.54 4.17
N GLU A 211 -24.79 -18.18 4.23
CA GLU A 211 -25.76 -18.22 3.13
C GLU A 211 -26.40 -16.86 2.81
N PHE A 212 -26.35 -15.91 3.75
CA PHE A 212 -26.84 -14.54 3.59
C PHE A 212 -25.71 -13.53 3.37
N ILE A 213 -24.45 -13.97 3.26
CA ILE A 213 -23.33 -13.10 2.88
C ILE A 213 -23.36 -12.92 1.36
N ASP A 214 -24.19 -11.99 0.92
CA ASP A 214 -24.29 -11.52 -0.45
C ASP A 214 -23.72 -10.10 -0.62
N GLU A 215 -23.79 -9.58 -1.84
CA GLU A 215 -23.32 -8.24 -2.18
C GLU A 215 -24.01 -7.12 -1.38
N ASN A 216 -25.31 -7.25 -1.11
CA ASN A 216 -26.07 -6.24 -0.37
C ASN A 216 -25.69 -6.23 1.11
N SER A 217 -25.54 -7.41 1.71
CA SER A 217 -25.14 -7.55 3.11
C SER A 217 -23.72 -6.98 3.35
N ARG A 218 -22.78 -7.25 2.43
CA ARG A 218 -21.43 -6.68 2.44
C ARG A 218 -21.45 -5.17 2.26
N GLN A 219 -22.21 -4.67 1.28
CA GLN A 219 -22.33 -3.24 1.05
C GLN A 219 -22.94 -2.53 2.25
N PHE A 220 -23.96 -3.12 2.88
CA PHE A 220 -24.58 -2.55 4.07
C PHE A 220 -23.54 -2.32 5.17
N ARG A 221 -22.66 -3.30 5.39
CA ARG A 221 -21.57 -3.18 6.37
C ARG A 221 -20.52 -2.15 6.01
N PHE A 222 -20.16 -2.09 4.74
CA PHE A 222 -19.23 -1.08 4.24
C PHE A 222 -19.81 0.33 4.43
N SER A 223 -21.06 0.54 4.02
CA SER A 223 -21.73 1.85 4.07
C SER A 223 -22.05 2.35 5.48
N ASN A 224 -22.21 1.46 6.45
CA ASN A 224 -22.50 1.82 7.84
C ASN A 224 -21.29 1.69 8.76
N GLU A 225 -20.10 1.44 8.19
CA GLU A 225 -18.82 1.33 8.89
C GLU A 225 -18.82 0.25 9.99
N THR A 226 -19.70 -0.76 9.91
CA THR A 226 -19.73 -1.84 10.92
C THR A 226 -18.60 -2.85 10.77
N THR A 227 -17.88 -2.81 9.65
CA THR A 227 -16.63 -3.57 9.49
C THR A 227 -15.43 -2.84 10.05
N ASN A 228 -15.44 -1.51 10.12
CA ASN A 228 -14.25 -0.71 10.42
C ASN A 228 -14.19 -0.39 11.93
N ARG A 229 -13.15 -0.86 12.63
CA ARG A 229 -12.72 -0.28 13.90
C ARG A 229 -11.38 0.42 13.78
#